data_AF-A0A3T0RMY3-F1
#
_entry.id   AF-A0A3T0RMY3-F1
#
_cell.length_a   1.000
_cell.length_b   1.000
_cell.length_c   1.000
_cell.angle_alpha   90.00
_cell.angle_beta   90.00
_cell.angle_gamma   90.00
#
_symmetry.space_group_name_H-M   'P 1'
#
loop_
_entity.id
_entity.type
_entity.pdbx_description
1 polymer ?
#
loop_
_entity_poly.entity_id
_entity_poly.type
_entity_poly.pdbx_seq_one_letter_code
_entity_poly.pdbx_strand_id
1 'polypeptide(L)'
;MKKNELLLDKLSLPQNHPLYIAMQAYKATEKEIHIDDLIKRVQRKRRSINSLSDEARILKAVGILIHLGKLKYYKGFIYRDAT
;
A
#
# COMPACT_ATOMS: atom_id res chain seq x y z
N MET A 1 16.55 -16.21 -12.67
CA MET A 1 15.62 -15.07 -12.50
C MET A 1 14.21 -15.57 -12.81
N LYS A 2 13.28 -15.49 -11.84
CA LYS A 2 11.94 -16.07 -12.01
C LYS A 2 11.06 -15.11 -12.82
N LYS A 3 10.40 -15.64 -13.86
CA LYS A 3 9.57 -14.95 -14.86
C LYS A 3 8.49 -13.99 -14.32
N ASN A 4 8.17 -14.04 -13.02
CA ASN A 4 7.08 -13.29 -12.41
C ASN A 4 7.48 -11.91 -11.87
N GLU A 5 8.77 -11.56 -11.86
CA GLU A 5 9.24 -10.23 -11.46
C GLU A 5 9.10 -9.18 -12.58
N LEU A 6 8.95 -9.61 -13.84
CA LEU A 6 8.95 -8.73 -15.02
C LEU A 6 7.63 -8.02 -15.33
N LEU A 7 6.51 -8.41 -14.70
CA LEU A 7 5.20 -7.80 -14.99
C LEU A 7 4.98 -6.46 -14.28
N LEU A 8 5.78 -6.14 -13.26
CA LEU A 8 5.63 -4.91 -12.47
C LEU A 8 6.53 -3.75 -12.93
N ASP A 9 7.62 -4.05 -13.63
CA ASP A 9 8.59 -3.03 -14.07
C ASP A 9 8.22 -2.36 -15.41
N LYS A 10 7.30 -2.92 -16.21
CA LYS A 10 6.98 -2.42 -17.57
C LYS A 10 5.58 -1.83 -17.74
N LEU A 11 4.72 -1.91 -16.74
CA LEU A 11 3.41 -1.25 -16.77
C LEU A 11 3.46 -0.07 -15.81
N SER A 12 3.50 1.14 -16.36
CA SER A 12 3.22 2.38 -15.65
C SER A 12 1.77 2.35 -15.16
N LEU A 13 1.53 1.60 -14.07
CA LEU A 13 0.22 1.48 -13.47
C LEU A 13 -0.27 2.88 -13.11
N PRO A 14 -1.51 3.25 -13.49
CA PRO A 14 -2.11 4.51 -13.10
C PRO A 14 -1.99 4.72 -11.58
N GLN A 15 -1.73 5.95 -11.13
CA GLN A 15 -1.53 6.23 -9.69
C GLN A 15 -2.76 5.97 -8.83
N ASN A 16 -3.93 5.82 -9.45
CA ASN A 16 -5.20 5.42 -8.82
C ASN A 16 -5.45 3.90 -8.85
N HIS A 17 -4.59 3.12 -9.52
CA HIS A 17 -4.74 1.69 -9.63
C HIS A 17 -4.54 1.01 -8.26
N PRO A 18 -5.41 0.08 -7.82
CA PRO A 18 -5.32 -0.55 -6.51
C PRO A 18 -3.96 -1.20 -6.21
N LEU A 19 -3.35 -1.86 -7.21
CA LEU A 19 -2.01 -2.46 -7.06
C LEU A 19 -0.91 -1.41 -6.86
N TYR A 20 -1.01 -0.25 -7.50
CA TYR A 20 -0.06 0.84 -7.29
C TYR A 20 -0.17 1.38 -5.87
N ILE A 21 -1.40 1.58 -5.39
CA ILE A 21 -1.68 2.03 -4.01
C ILE A 21 -1.16 1.02 -2.99
N ALA A 22 -1.39 -0.28 -3.22
CA ALA A 22 -0.87 -1.35 -2.39
C ALA A 22 0.67 -1.31 -2.35
N MET A 23 1.33 -1.20 -3.51
CA MET A 23 2.78 -1.11 -3.55
C MET A 23 3.32 0.13 -2.79
N GLN A 24 2.65 1.27 -2.89
CA GLN A 24 3.02 2.48 -2.14
C GLN A 24 2.85 2.30 -0.62
N ALA A 25 1.74 1.69 -0.20
CA ALA A 25 1.49 1.38 1.20
C ALA A 25 2.54 0.40 1.76
N TYR A 26 2.86 -0.64 1.00
CA TYR A 26 3.92 -1.60 1.34
C TYR A 26 5.27 -0.89 1.49
N LYS A 27 5.69 -0.09 0.49
CA LYS A 27 6.94 0.67 0.52
C LYS A 27 7.01 1.65 1.68
N ALA A 28 5.91 2.28 2.07
CA ALA A 28 5.85 3.24 3.17
C ALA A 28 5.90 2.60 4.58
N THR A 29 5.66 1.29 4.67
CA THR A 29 5.67 0.52 5.93
C THR A 29 7.04 -0.15 6.09
N GLU A 30 8.06 0.54 6.62
CA GLU A 30 9.42 -0.03 6.75
C GLU A 30 9.64 -0.86 8.03
N LYS A 31 8.94 -0.53 9.12
CA LYS A 31 8.92 -1.29 10.38
C LYS A 31 7.48 -1.48 10.84
N GLU A 32 6.95 -0.45 11.48
CA GLU A 32 5.60 -0.37 12.01
C GLU A 32 5.13 1.09 11.82
N ILE A 33 3.86 1.26 11.46
CA ILE A 33 3.26 2.57 11.26
C ILE A 33 1.77 2.53 11.60
N HIS A 34 1.26 3.58 12.24
CA HIS A 34 -0.17 3.71 12.45
C HIS A 34 -0.91 3.85 11.11
N ILE A 35 -2.08 3.25 10.98
CA ILE A 35 -2.84 3.20 9.71
C ILE A 35 -3.15 4.60 9.17
N ASP A 36 -3.48 5.56 10.04
CA ASP A 36 -3.75 6.95 9.66
C ASP A 36 -2.50 7.65 9.11
N ASP A 37 -1.33 7.38 9.69
CA ASP A 37 -0.06 7.95 9.23
C ASP A 37 0.36 7.33 7.91
N LEU A 38 0.08 6.04 7.72
CA LEU A 38 0.28 5.36 6.44
C LEU A 38 -0.60 5.98 5.35
N ILE A 39 -1.89 6.19 5.62
CA ILE A 39 -2.82 6.84 4.70
C ILE A 39 -2.29 8.22 4.30
N LYS A 40 -1.92 9.06 5.27
CA LYS A 40 -1.36 10.39 5.01
C LYS A 40 -0.08 10.33 4.17
N ARG A 41 0.83 9.38 4.44
CA ARG A 41 2.06 9.19 3.65
C ARG A 41 1.75 8.78 2.21
N VAL A 42 0.80 7.86 2.00
CA VAL A 42 0.40 7.41 0.66
C VAL A 42 -0.30 8.54 -0.11
N GLN A 43 -1.18 9.31 0.54
CA GLN A 43 -1.83 10.49 -0.05
C GLN A 43 -0.81 11.55 -0.48
N ARG A 44 0.15 11.91 0.38
CA ARG A 44 1.23 12.88 0.05
C ARG A 44 2.01 12.46 -1.20
N LYS A 45 2.33 11.17 -1.34
CA LYS A 45 3.06 10.65 -2.52
C LYS A 45 2.24 10.72 -3.81
N ARG A 46 0.92 10.59 -3.72
CA ARG A 46 0.01 10.62 -4.89
C ARG A 46 -0.31 12.04 -5.37
N ARG A 47 0.07 13.09 -4.62
CA ARG A 47 -0.25 14.50 -4.91
C ARG A 47 -1.76 14.75 -5.19
N SER A 48 -2.65 13.79 -4.89
CA SER A 48 -4.08 13.92 -5.08
C SER A 48 -4.70 14.54 -3.84
N ILE A 49 -5.53 15.55 -4.07
CA ILE A 49 -6.22 16.32 -3.04
C ILE A 49 -7.14 15.37 -2.26
N ASN A 50 -7.10 15.47 -0.92
CA ASN A 50 -7.83 14.68 0.07
C ASN A 50 -9.29 14.43 -0.34
N SER A 51 -9.56 13.29 -0.97
CA SER A 51 -10.92 12.78 -1.15
C SER A 51 -11.14 11.60 -0.21
N LEU A 52 -12.28 11.54 0.48
CA LEU A 52 -12.70 10.39 1.30
C LEU A 52 -12.68 9.08 0.50
N SER A 53 -12.89 9.16 -0.81
CA SER A 53 -12.77 8.03 -1.73
C SER A 53 -11.34 7.48 -1.84
N ASP A 54 -10.30 8.31 -1.70
CA ASP A 54 -8.91 7.85 -1.79
C ASP A 54 -8.48 7.13 -0.51
N GLU A 55 -8.96 7.57 0.66
CA GLU A 55 -8.74 6.88 1.93
C GLU A 55 -9.32 5.46 1.90
N ALA A 56 -10.57 5.30 1.49
CA ALA A 56 -11.21 4.00 1.36
C ALA A 56 -10.46 3.05 0.41
N ARG A 57 -9.89 3.60 -0.69
CA ARG A 57 -9.05 2.82 -1.63
C ARG A 57 -7.72 2.39 -1.01
N ILE A 58 -7.09 3.25 -0.20
CA ILE A 58 -5.86 2.93 0.52
C ILE A 58 -6.12 1.85 1.57
N LEU A 59 -7.19 1.99 2.36
CA LEU A 59 -7.61 0.98 3.33
C LEU A 59 -7.87 -0.37 2.67
N LYS A 60 -8.59 -0.39 1.53
CA LYS A 60 -8.82 -1.61 0.76
C LYS A 60 -7.51 -2.22 0.26
N ALA A 61 -6.58 -1.42 -0.23
CA ALA A 61 -5.28 -1.89 -0.70
C ALA A 61 -4.42 -2.48 0.44
N VAL A 62 -4.43 -1.84 1.61
CA VAL A 62 -3.80 -2.36 2.83
C VAL A 62 -4.43 -3.69 3.24
N GLY A 63 -5.77 -3.78 3.24
CA GLY A 63 -6.50 -5.02 3.55
C GLY A 63 -6.13 -6.17 2.61
N ILE A 64 -5.97 -5.89 1.31
CA ILE A 64 -5.49 -6.89 0.34
C ILE A 64 -4.08 -7.37 0.68
N LEU A 65 -3.17 -6.45 1.04
CA LEU A 65 -1.80 -6.84 1.43
C LEU A 65 -1.77 -7.67 2.71
N ILE A 66 -2.67 -7.41 3.65
CA ILE A 66 -2.84 -8.24 4.86
C ILE A 66 -3.35 -9.62 4.48
N HIS A 67 -4.37 -9.70 3.63
CA HIS A 67 -4.92 -10.97 3.15
C HIS A 67 -3.87 -11.81 2.39
N LEU A 68 -2.99 -11.16 1.64
CA LEU A 68 -1.87 -11.81 0.93
C LEU A 68 -0.67 -12.15 1.84
N GLY A 69 -0.75 -11.89 3.15
CA GLY A 69 0.32 -12.14 4.11
C GLY A 69 1.56 -11.24 3.92
N LYS A 70 1.43 -10.11 3.21
CA LYS A 70 2.54 -9.16 3.00
C LYS A 70 2.66 -8.13 4.12
N LEU A 71 1.54 -7.81 4.75
CA LEU A 71 1.45 -6.93 5.90
C LEU A 71 0.69 -7.64 7.02
N LYS A 72 0.93 -7.21 8.24
CA LYS A 72 0.16 -7.60 9.42
C LYS A 72 -0.45 -6.34 10.03
N TYR A 73 -1.59 -6.53 10.71
CA TYR A 73 -2.30 -5.45 11.40
C TYR A 73 -2.56 -5.84 12.85
N TYR A 74 -2.27 -4.93 13.77
CA TYR A 74 -2.56 -5.09 15.19
C TYR A 74 -2.84 -3.74 15.84
N LYS A 75 -4.01 -3.60 16.49
CA LYS A 75 -4.40 -2.41 17.27
C LYS A 75 -4.14 -1.06 16.58
N GLY A 76 -4.47 -0.94 15.29
CA GLY A 76 -4.27 0.30 14.52
C GLY A 76 -2.91 0.42 13.83
N PHE A 77 -1.96 -0.47 14.13
CA PHE A 77 -0.64 -0.47 13.54
C PHE A 77 -0.50 -1.52 12.43
N ILE A 78 0.25 -1.15 11.39
CA ILE A 78 0.58 -1.99 10.24
C ILE A 78 2.09 -2.21 10.24
N TYR A 79 2.51 -3.45 10.03
CA TYR A 79 3.91 -3.83 9.97
C TYR A 79 4.14 -4.85 8.86
N ARG A 80 5.36 -4.89 8.29
CA ARG A 80 5.71 -5.91 7.29
C ARG A 80 5.88 -7.25 7.97
N ASP A 81 5.34 -8.29 7.35
CA ASP A 81 5.67 -9.64 7.80
C ASP A 81 7.15 -9.91 7.48
N ALA A 82 7.88 -10.48 8.43
CA ALA A 82 9.32 -10.71 8.33
C ALA A 82 9.68 -12.03 7.61
N THR A 83 8.66 -12.76 7.16
CA THR A 83 8.75 -14.06 6.46
C THR A 83 9.04 -13.91 4.97
#